data_AF-A0A6B2KZW6-F1
#
_entry.id   AF-A0A6B2KZW6-F1
#
_cell.length_a   1.000
_cell.length_b   1.000
_cell.length_c   1.000
_cell.angle_alpha   90.00
_cell.angle_beta   90.00
_cell.angle_gamma   90.00
#
_symmetry.space_group_name_H-M   'P 1'
#
loop_
_entity.id
_entity.type
_entity.pdbx_description
1 polymer ?
#
loop_
_entity_poly.entity_id
_entity_poly.type
_entity_poly.pdbx_seq_one_letter_code
_entity_poly.pdbx_strand_id
1 'polypeptide(L)'
;MTDSLFWLSEGKPNCAVIKEHLRKEGKISNPQLITLIELVYEIFCAEDNVLEVDAPVTVCGDVHGQYYDLLKLLEVGGDPASTNYLFLGDYVDRGLFSIECLILLFCYKLSYPHSFFMLRGNHECRHLTDYFTFREECVHKYSREIYDSLMDCFDALPLAAIMNKQFFCVHGGLSPEIDIIEEIKFIDRFCEPPPTGAMCDLLWADPMENFSTEVETPFEFNTVRGCSSNFSFNAVCDFLEKNNLLSVIRAHEAQDAGYKMHKRNDRTGFPSLITLFSAPNYLDSYNNKGALMRYENNIINIRQFNASPHPYILPGFMNVFNWSLPFVAEKITELISVFQNLVDDAQAEQQEIDRQKERDRKREALRNKIKTVSRMLALYKKLRVEREIRLKSSPEKEEDKTLNVARPPGVVDIIEAAKIEPRTPEAIRRRQSRDKILSLKKQEEYRRRFPTPKVYDAKDFESPPRGNSVERIHGEDAHSVVRALRFSEPGSPGGNVPASEILPSPSLVTTTAEGKVYTEEEIQEKERKEKEREKTTTTTATAAQ
;
A
#
# COMPACT_ATOMS: atom_id res chain seq x y z
N MET A 1 20.04 -21.68 -8.54
CA MET A 1 20.66 -22.71 -7.67
C MET A 1 20.75 -24.01 -8.46
N THR A 2 21.79 -24.84 -8.32
CA THR A 2 21.84 -26.17 -8.96
C THR A 2 21.02 -27.18 -8.17
N ASP A 3 20.55 -28.26 -8.82
CA ASP A 3 19.78 -29.31 -8.13
C ASP A 3 20.55 -29.93 -6.96
N SER A 4 21.88 -30.09 -7.10
CA SER A 4 22.79 -30.55 -6.04
C SER A 4 22.92 -29.64 -4.83
N LEU A 5 22.43 -28.40 -4.91
CA LEU A 5 22.37 -27.44 -3.80
C LEU A 5 20.95 -27.29 -3.25
N PHE A 6 19.95 -27.50 -4.11
CA PHE A 6 18.53 -27.40 -3.75
C PHE A 6 18.03 -28.68 -3.06
N TRP A 7 18.39 -29.85 -3.57
CA TRP A 7 18.01 -31.16 -3.02
C TRP A 7 19.16 -31.78 -2.24
N LEU A 8 18.83 -32.38 -1.09
CA LEU A 8 19.68 -33.31 -0.35
C LEU A 8 19.64 -34.69 -1.02
N SER A 9 20.63 -35.54 -0.73
CA SER A 9 20.71 -36.91 -1.26
C SER A 9 19.53 -37.82 -0.92
N GLU A 10 18.70 -37.40 0.05
CA GLU A 10 17.51 -38.11 0.55
C GLU A 10 16.22 -37.64 -0.13
N GLY A 11 16.29 -36.78 -1.16
CA GLY A 11 15.13 -36.20 -1.84
C GLY A 11 14.45 -35.04 -1.11
N LYS A 12 14.91 -34.70 0.10
CA LYS A 12 14.43 -33.52 0.86
C LYS A 12 15.08 -32.22 0.37
N PRO A 13 14.40 -31.06 0.46
CA PRO A 13 14.98 -29.78 0.13
C PRO A 13 16.01 -29.33 1.18
N ASN A 14 17.05 -28.63 0.74
CA ASN A 14 18.09 -28.07 1.60
C ASN A 14 17.64 -26.71 2.18
N CYS A 15 16.73 -26.76 3.17
CA CYS A 15 16.08 -25.58 3.75
C CYS A 15 17.07 -24.48 4.18
N ALA A 16 18.26 -24.84 4.67
CA ALA A 16 19.27 -23.87 5.10
C ALA A 16 19.86 -23.07 3.92
N VAL A 17 20.20 -23.75 2.82
CA VAL A 17 20.73 -23.11 1.60
C VAL A 17 19.64 -22.33 0.87
N ILE A 18 18.43 -22.87 0.81
CA ILE A 18 17.27 -22.20 0.19
C ILE A 18 16.93 -20.91 0.95
N LYS A 19 16.80 -20.97 2.28
CA LYS A 19 16.53 -19.81 3.16
C LYS A 19 17.49 -18.64 2.92
N GLU A 20 18.79 -18.93 2.84
CA GLU A 20 19.83 -17.91 2.65
C GLU A 20 19.93 -17.41 1.19
N HIS A 21 19.52 -18.22 0.22
CA HIS A 21 19.42 -17.81 -1.19
C HIS A 21 18.22 -16.88 -1.42
N LEU A 22 17.05 -17.23 -0.91
CA LEU A 22 15.84 -16.39 -0.97
C LEU A 22 16.04 -15.06 -0.20
N ARG A 23 16.76 -15.07 0.93
CA ARG A 23 17.14 -13.86 1.68
C ARG A 23 18.00 -12.86 0.89
N LYS A 24 18.63 -13.32 -0.20
CA LYS A 24 19.41 -12.50 -1.14
C LYS A 24 18.65 -12.23 -2.43
N GLU A 25 17.31 -12.30 -2.38
CA GLU A 25 16.41 -12.12 -3.53
C GLU A 25 16.71 -13.13 -4.67
N GLY A 26 17.34 -14.25 -4.32
CA GLY A 26 17.73 -15.29 -5.27
C GLY A 26 16.54 -16.13 -5.71
N LYS A 27 16.31 -16.23 -7.01
CA LYS A 27 15.24 -17.06 -7.60
C LYS A 27 15.62 -18.55 -7.64
N ILE A 28 14.64 -19.41 -7.46
CA ILE A 28 14.71 -20.86 -7.72
C ILE A 28 14.46 -21.11 -9.23
N SER A 29 14.75 -22.29 -9.77
CA SER A 29 14.36 -22.60 -11.16
C SER A 29 12.91 -23.09 -11.21
N ASN A 30 12.17 -22.80 -12.29
CA ASN A 30 10.78 -23.26 -12.41
C ASN A 30 10.64 -24.79 -12.25
N PRO A 31 11.51 -25.65 -12.83
CA PRO A 31 11.41 -27.11 -12.61
C PRO A 31 11.59 -27.52 -11.14
N GLN A 32 12.57 -26.95 -10.43
CA GLN A 32 12.76 -27.21 -8.99
C GLN A 32 11.52 -26.82 -8.18
N LEU A 33 10.89 -25.70 -8.54
CA LEU A 33 9.72 -25.19 -7.84
C LEU A 33 8.46 -25.99 -8.16
N ILE A 34 8.22 -26.40 -9.42
CA ILE A 34 7.14 -27.32 -9.78
C ILE A 34 7.26 -28.62 -8.99
N THR A 35 8.42 -29.27 -8.97
CA THR A 35 8.62 -30.51 -8.21
C THR A 35 8.42 -30.32 -6.70
N LEU A 36 8.81 -29.17 -6.12
CA LEU A 36 8.51 -28.86 -4.72
C LEU A 36 6.99 -28.72 -4.48
N ILE A 37 6.28 -28.05 -5.37
CA ILE A 37 4.83 -27.84 -5.29
C ILE A 37 4.11 -29.19 -5.42
N GLU A 38 4.44 -30.02 -6.40
CA GLU A 38 3.87 -31.35 -6.62
C GLU A 38 4.04 -32.26 -5.39
N LEU A 39 5.25 -32.33 -4.82
CA LEU A 39 5.52 -33.15 -3.63
C LEU A 39 4.79 -32.66 -2.37
N VAL A 40 4.52 -31.35 -2.27
CA VAL A 40 3.75 -30.78 -1.14
C VAL A 40 2.25 -30.92 -1.37
N TYR A 41 1.77 -30.84 -2.61
CA TYR A 41 0.40 -31.16 -3.00
C TYR A 41 0.01 -32.57 -2.57
N GLU A 42 0.85 -33.57 -2.84
CA GLU A 42 0.62 -34.96 -2.40
C GLU A 42 0.44 -35.08 -0.88
N ILE A 43 1.22 -34.32 -0.09
CA ILE A 43 1.09 -34.30 1.37
C ILE A 43 -0.24 -33.67 1.77
N PHE A 44 -0.58 -32.49 1.23
CA PHE A 44 -1.83 -31.81 1.55
C PHE A 44 -3.06 -32.64 1.14
N CYS A 45 -3.05 -33.33 0.00
CA CYS A 45 -4.11 -34.26 -0.40
C CYS A 45 -4.28 -35.46 0.55
N ALA A 46 -3.22 -35.88 1.24
CA ALA A 46 -3.27 -36.96 2.21
C ALA A 46 -3.70 -36.51 3.62
N GLU A 47 -3.75 -35.21 3.89
CA GLU A 47 -4.19 -34.66 5.18
C GLU A 47 -5.73 -34.51 5.26
N ASP A 48 -6.28 -34.65 6.47
CA ASP A 48 -7.71 -34.43 6.74
C ASP A 48 -8.07 -32.94 6.74
N ASN A 49 -9.37 -32.62 6.58
CA ASN A 49 -9.86 -31.24 6.70
C ASN A 49 -9.56 -30.62 8.08
N VAL A 50 -9.51 -31.46 9.11
CA VAL A 50 -9.23 -31.10 10.50
C VAL A 50 -8.02 -31.89 10.99
N LEU A 51 -6.88 -31.23 11.13
CA LEU A 51 -5.63 -31.85 11.59
C LEU A 51 -5.67 -32.16 13.08
N GLU A 52 -5.03 -33.24 13.54
CA GLU A 52 -4.70 -33.44 14.96
C GLU A 52 -3.27 -33.00 15.22
N VAL A 53 -3.06 -32.08 16.17
CA VAL A 53 -1.75 -31.46 16.45
C VAL A 53 -1.41 -31.55 17.94
N ASP A 54 -0.45 -32.40 18.29
CA ASP A 54 0.00 -32.59 19.67
C ASP A 54 0.97 -31.49 20.14
N ALA A 55 0.96 -31.24 21.45
CA ALA A 55 1.91 -30.36 22.12
C ALA A 55 3.27 -31.05 22.35
N PRO A 56 4.40 -30.31 22.40
CA PRO A 56 4.51 -28.86 22.30
C PRO A 56 4.40 -28.35 20.86
N VAL A 57 3.89 -27.13 20.67
CA VAL A 57 3.70 -26.53 19.34
C VAL A 57 3.78 -24.99 19.37
N THR A 58 4.27 -24.42 18.28
CA THR A 58 4.26 -22.99 17.98
C THR A 58 3.14 -22.69 16.97
N VAL A 59 2.17 -21.87 17.36
CA VAL A 59 1.07 -21.42 16.51
C VAL A 59 1.35 -20.02 15.96
N CYS A 60 1.14 -19.83 14.67
CA CYS A 60 1.41 -18.60 13.92
C CYS A 60 0.18 -18.16 13.13
N GLY A 61 -0.14 -16.87 13.17
CA GLY A 61 -1.17 -16.26 12.33
C GLY A 61 -0.60 -15.76 11.00
N ASP A 62 -1.27 -14.76 10.42
CA ASP A 62 -1.03 -14.22 9.08
C ASP A 62 0.43 -13.80 8.85
N VAL A 63 0.94 -14.07 7.64
CA VAL A 63 2.32 -13.79 7.21
C VAL A 63 2.37 -12.78 6.05
N HIS A 64 1.36 -12.76 5.17
CA HIS A 64 1.15 -11.79 4.09
C HIS A 64 2.43 -11.40 3.32
N GLY A 65 3.16 -12.41 2.82
CA GLY A 65 4.36 -12.19 2.01
C GLY A 65 5.50 -11.40 2.67
N GLN A 66 5.52 -11.27 4.00
CA GLN A 66 6.61 -10.62 4.74
C GLN A 66 7.76 -11.62 5.04
N TYR A 67 8.43 -12.08 3.98
CA TYR A 67 9.47 -13.12 4.08
C TYR A 67 10.57 -12.84 5.12
N TYR A 68 11.01 -11.59 5.24
CA TYR A 68 12.06 -11.19 6.18
C TYR A 68 11.59 -11.27 7.64
N ASP A 69 10.30 -11.08 7.89
CA ASP A 69 9.68 -11.27 9.20
C ASP A 69 9.34 -12.73 9.48
N LEU A 70 9.03 -13.53 8.45
CA LEU A 70 8.96 -14.99 8.57
C LEU A 70 10.31 -15.57 9.04
N LEU A 71 11.44 -15.03 8.58
CA LEU A 71 12.75 -15.42 9.11
C LEU A 71 12.89 -15.09 10.61
N LYS A 72 12.34 -13.96 11.06
CA LYS A 72 12.37 -13.56 12.48
C LYS A 72 11.40 -14.37 13.34
N LEU A 73 10.22 -14.69 12.81
CA LEU A 73 9.23 -15.59 13.40
C LEU A 73 9.87 -16.95 13.69
N LEU A 74 10.58 -17.54 12.73
CA LEU A 74 11.26 -18.83 12.90
C LEU A 74 12.43 -18.74 13.92
N GLU A 75 13.16 -17.62 13.95
CA GLU A 75 14.19 -17.37 14.98
C GLU A 75 13.60 -17.30 16.40
N VAL A 76 12.40 -16.73 16.55
CA VAL A 76 11.72 -16.52 17.85
C VAL A 76 10.91 -17.75 18.30
N GLY A 77 10.31 -18.49 17.37
CA GLY A 77 9.51 -19.68 17.65
C GLY A 77 10.37 -20.90 18.01
N GLY A 78 11.42 -21.14 17.23
CA GLY A 78 12.31 -22.31 17.34
C GLY A 78 12.62 -22.91 15.96
N ASP A 79 13.69 -23.71 15.86
CA ASP A 79 14.04 -24.37 14.59
C ASP A 79 12.99 -25.45 14.25
N PRO A 80 12.33 -25.41 13.07
CA PRO A 80 11.38 -26.44 12.63
C PRO A 80 11.91 -27.89 12.65
N ALA A 81 13.23 -28.09 12.64
CA ALA A 81 13.84 -29.40 12.84
C ALA A 81 13.61 -30.00 14.23
N SER A 82 13.18 -29.19 15.20
CA SER A 82 13.08 -29.51 16.63
C SER A 82 11.82 -28.96 17.32
N THR A 83 10.98 -28.23 16.60
CA THR A 83 9.81 -27.50 17.11
C THR A 83 8.63 -27.75 16.19
N ASN A 84 7.50 -28.22 16.73
CA ASN A 84 6.29 -28.35 15.94
C ASN A 84 5.71 -26.96 15.62
N TYR A 85 5.16 -26.78 14.42
CA TYR A 85 4.55 -25.54 13.95
C TYR A 85 3.14 -25.77 13.42
N LEU A 86 2.24 -24.84 13.70
CA LEU A 86 0.91 -24.74 13.11
C LEU A 86 0.70 -23.31 12.59
N PHE A 87 0.71 -23.13 11.29
CA PHE A 87 0.34 -21.86 10.66
C PHE A 87 -1.16 -21.85 10.33
N LEU A 88 -1.83 -20.73 10.61
CA LEU A 88 -3.28 -20.61 10.52
C LEU A 88 -3.78 -20.15 9.13
N GLY A 89 -2.92 -19.60 8.27
CA GLY A 89 -3.29 -19.15 6.93
C GLY A 89 -2.58 -17.86 6.51
N ASP A 90 -3.03 -17.29 5.40
CA ASP A 90 -2.64 -15.99 4.84
C ASP A 90 -1.11 -15.83 4.70
N TYR A 91 -0.55 -16.72 3.87
CA TYR A 91 0.87 -16.73 3.50
C TYR A 91 1.21 -15.66 2.47
N VAL A 92 0.23 -15.27 1.65
CA VAL A 92 0.41 -14.49 0.42
C VAL A 92 -0.33 -13.14 0.43
N ASP A 93 -0.14 -12.43 -0.69
CA ASP A 93 -0.61 -11.06 -0.96
C ASP A 93 -0.04 -10.01 -0.01
N ARG A 94 -0.30 -8.75 -0.37
CA ARG A 94 -0.05 -7.54 0.42
C ARG A 94 1.43 -7.21 0.55
N GLY A 95 2.23 -8.10 1.13
CA GLY A 95 3.68 -8.12 0.97
C GLY A 95 4.10 -8.48 -0.46
N LEU A 96 5.39 -8.28 -0.74
CA LEU A 96 5.98 -8.46 -2.08
C LEU A 96 6.99 -9.63 -2.13
N PHE A 97 6.97 -10.50 -1.11
CA PHE A 97 7.80 -11.71 -1.00
C PHE A 97 6.96 -12.96 -0.65
N SER A 98 5.72 -13.01 -1.14
CA SER A 98 4.77 -14.11 -0.95
C SER A 98 5.30 -15.44 -1.47
N ILE A 99 5.94 -15.44 -2.64
CA ILE A 99 6.46 -16.68 -3.22
C ILE A 99 7.67 -17.20 -2.44
N GLU A 100 8.51 -16.31 -1.89
CA GLU A 100 9.61 -16.71 -1.01
C GLU A 100 9.11 -17.26 0.33
N CYS A 101 8.02 -16.71 0.90
CA CYS A 101 7.32 -17.30 2.04
C CYS A 101 6.89 -18.75 1.74
N LEU A 102 6.11 -18.94 0.67
CA LEU A 102 5.62 -20.27 0.29
C LEU A 102 6.75 -21.26 0.02
N ILE A 103 7.79 -20.89 -0.75
CA ILE A 103 8.93 -21.78 -1.02
C ILE A 103 9.55 -22.28 0.29
N LEU A 104 9.78 -21.38 1.25
CA LEU A 104 10.40 -21.75 2.53
C LEU A 104 9.47 -22.61 3.39
N LEU A 105 8.18 -22.27 3.48
CA LEU A 105 7.17 -23.03 4.22
C LEU A 105 6.98 -24.43 3.62
N PHE A 106 6.90 -24.54 2.29
CA PHE A 106 6.79 -25.81 1.56
C PHE A 106 8.05 -26.67 1.73
N CYS A 107 9.24 -26.06 1.78
CA CYS A 107 10.47 -26.78 2.09
C CYS A 107 10.42 -27.40 3.50
N TYR A 108 9.87 -26.70 4.49
CA TYR A 108 9.66 -27.26 5.83
C TYR A 108 8.54 -28.30 5.87
N LYS A 109 7.41 -28.09 5.17
CA LYS A 109 6.31 -29.07 5.08
C LYS A 109 6.79 -30.41 4.49
N LEU A 110 7.55 -30.37 3.39
CA LEU A 110 8.14 -31.56 2.77
C LEU A 110 9.22 -32.21 3.65
N SER A 111 9.98 -31.42 4.42
CA SER A 111 11.01 -31.95 5.32
C SER A 111 10.45 -32.59 6.59
N TYR A 112 9.35 -32.05 7.10
CA TYR A 112 8.78 -32.29 8.42
C TYR A 112 7.24 -32.46 8.39
N PRO A 113 6.69 -33.37 7.56
CA PRO A 113 5.25 -33.42 7.29
C PRO A 113 4.36 -33.69 8.51
N HIS A 114 4.90 -34.35 9.55
CA HIS A 114 4.21 -34.71 10.79
C HIS A 114 4.47 -33.75 11.97
N SER A 115 5.20 -32.66 11.76
CA SER A 115 5.44 -31.63 12.78
C SER A 115 5.33 -30.20 12.25
N PHE A 116 5.17 -30.01 10.94
CA PHE A 116 4.95 -28.72 10.31
C PHE A 116 3.59 -28.71 9.62
N PHE A 117 2.64 -27.99 10.20
CA PHE A 117 1.23 -27.94 9.80
C PHE A 117 0.88 -26.56 9.24
N MET A 118 0.07 -26.54 8.19
CA MET A 118 -0.36 -25.35 7.47
C MET A 118 -1.85 -25.46 7.19
N LEU A 119 -2.63 -24.48 7.63
CA LEU A 119 -4.04 -24.34 7.31
C LEU A 119 -4.24 -23.40 6.12
N ARG A 120 -5.43 -23.41 5.52
CA ARG A 120 -5.87 -22.47 4.51
C ARG A 120 -6.34 -21.17 5.18
N GLY A 121 -5.82 -20.03 4.74
CA GLY A 121 -6.40 -18.71 5.00
C GLY A 121 -7.34 -18.27 3.87
N ASN A 122 -7.91 -17.08 4.00
CA ASN A 122 -8.79 -16.56 2.95
C ASN A 122 -8.00 -16.09 1.71
N HIS A 123 -6.73 -15.69 1.87
CA HIS A 123 -5.86 -15.31 0.76
C HIS A 123 -5.36 -16.51 -0.08
N GLU A 124 -5.47 -17.74 0.42
CA GLU A 124 -5.13 -18.94 -0.34
C GLU A 124 -6.26 -19.33 -1.32
N CYS A 125 -6.62 -18.41 -2.23
CA CYS A 125 -7.62 -18.61 -3.29
C CYS A 125 -7.34 -17.77 -4.54
N ARG A 126 -7.91 -18.18 -5.69
CA ARG A 126 -7.74 -17.50 -6.99
C ARG A 126 -8.38 -16.12 -7.00
N HIS A 127 -9.50 -15.94 -6.28
CA HIS A 127 -10.27 -14.69 -6.23
C HIS A 127 -9.47 -13.54 -5.60
N LEU A 128 -8.79 -13.78 -4.48
CA LEU A 128 -7.99 -12.74 -3.82
C LEU A 128 -6.65 -12.52 -4.52
N THR A 129 -5.97 -13.60 -4.94
CA THR A 129 -4.62 -13.50 -5.49
C THR A 129 -4.55 -12.95 -6.93
N ASP A 130 -5.65 -13.00 -7.70
CA ASP A 130 -5.81 -12.26 -8.97
C ASP A 130 -6.22 -10.78 -8.77
N TYR A 131 -6.85 -10.44 -7.64
CA TYR A 131 -7.24 -9.07 -7.28
C TYR A 131 -6.08 -8.27 -6.66
N PHE A 132 -5.32 -8.90 -5.76
CA PHE A 132 -4.16 -8.34 -5.08
C PHE A 132 -2.86 -8.60 -5.88
N THR A 133 -1.77 -8.95 -5.21
CA THR A 133 -0.40 -8.89 -5.77
C THR A 133 0.17 -10.25 -6.11
N PHE A 134 -0.30 -11.34 -5.51
CA PHE A 134 0.41 -12.62 -5.57
C PHE A 134 0.49 -13.23 -6.97
N ARG A 135 -0.56 -13.07 -7.80
CA ARG A 135 -0.52 -13.55 -9.18
C ARG A 135 0.46 -12.76 -10.05
N GLU A 136 0.49 -11.43 -9.89
CA GLU A 136 1.48 -10.60 -10.59
C GLU A 136 2.89 -10.91 -10.11
N GLU A 137 3.08 -11.13 -8.81
CA GLU A 137 4.34 -11.57 -8.20
C GLU A 137 4.85 -12.86 -8.84
N CYS A 138 4.00 -13.89 -8.95
CA CYS A 138 4.36 -15.16 -9.57
C CYS A 138 4.73 -15.02 -11.04
N VAL A 139 3.96 -14.24 -11.82
CA VAL A 139 4.24 -14.01 -13.25
C VAL A 139 5.51 -13.17 -13.46
N HIS A 140 5.79 -12.20 -12.58
CA HIS A 140 6.99 -11.38 -12.63
C HIS A 140 8.25 -12.16 -12.18
N LYS A 141 8.13 -12.95 -11.11
CA LYS A 141 9.28 -13.66 -10.53
C LYS A 141 9.58 -14.96 -11.27
N TYR A 142 8.55 -15.72 -11.66
CA TYR A 142 8.66 -17.09 -12.19
C TYR A 142 7.86 -17.28 -13.50
N SER A 143 6.62 -17.78 -13.42
CA SER A 143 5.72 -17.99 -14.55
C SER A 143 4.26 -18.08 -14.09
N ARG A 144 3.33 -18.02 -15.05
CA ARG A 144 1.91 -18.30 -14.81
C ARG A 144 1.66 -19.75 -14.38
N GLU A 145 2.38 -20.70 -14.97
CA GLU A 145 2.30 -22.14 -14.63
C GLU A 145 2.56 -22.38 -13.14
N ILE A 146 3.56 -21.72 -12.56
CA ILE A 146 3.86 -21.77 -11.13
C ILE A 146 2.69 -21.25 -10.29
N TYR A 147 2.04 -20.15 -10.70
CA TYR A 147 0.85 -19.65 -10.04
C TYR A 147 -0.30 -20.66 -10.13
N ASP A 148 -0.61 -21.15 -11.34
CA ASP A 148 -1.72 -22.06 -11.58
C ASP A 148 -1.53 -23.36 -10.71
N SER A 149 -0.32 -23.93 -10.64
CA SER A 149 0.00 -25.07 -9.75
C SER A 149 -0.09 -24.74 -8.24
N LEU A 150 0.21 -23.51 -7.82
CA LEU A 150 0.06 -23.10 -6.42
C LEU A 150 -1.41 -22.97 -6.01
N MET A 151 -2.30 -22.62 -6.93
CA MET A 151 -3.75 -22.59 -6.67
C MET A 151 -4.29 -24.00 -6.39
N ASP A 152 -3.77 -25.01 -7.09
CA ASP A 152 -4.17 -26.41 -6.85
C ASP A 152 -3.63 -26.91 -5.48
N CYS A 153 -2.43 -26.48 -5.07
CA CYS A 153 -1.95 -26.64 -3.69
C CYS A 153 -2.85 -25.95 -2.66
N PHE A 154 -3.32 -24.74 -2.94
CA PHE A 154 -4.20 -24.00 -2.02
C PHE A 154 -5.54 -24.68 -1.84
N ASP A 155 -6.09 -25.31 -2.89
CA ASP A 155 -7.30 -26.12 -2.79
C ASP A 155 -7.11 -27.37 -1.92
N ALA A 156 -5.89 -27.90 -1.81
CA ALA A 156 -5.59 -29.05 -0.96
C ALA A 156 -5.38 -28.71 0.53
N LEU A 157 -5.16 -27.44 0.90
CA LEU A 157 -4.83 -27.03 2.27
C LEU A 157 -5.96 -27.37 3.28
N PRO A 158 -5.64 -28.02 4.43
CA PRO A 158 -6.57 -28.25 5.53
C PRO A 158 -7.25 -26.98 6.05
N LEU A 159 -8.48 -27.10 6.56
CA LEU A 159 -9.31 -25.95 6.96
C LEU A 159 -9.21 -25.60 8.44
N ALA A 160 -8.91 -26.59 9.29
CA ALA A 160 -8.81 -26.42 10.74
C ALA A 160 -7.82 -27.41 11.37
N ALA A 161 -7.53 -27.22 12.66
CA ALA A 161 -6.82 -28.19 13.48
C ALA A 161 -7.40 -28.28 14.90
N ILE A 162 -7.29 -29.45 15.51
CA ILE A 162 -7.50 -29.67 16.95
C ILE A 162 -6.13 -29.79 17.61
N MET A 163 -5.74 -28.73 18.31
CA MET A 163 -4.47 -28.67 19.02
C MET A 163 -4.63 -29.21 20.45
N ASN A 164 -3.79 -30.17 20.83
CA ASN A 164 -3.74 -30.81 22.14
C ASN A 164 -5.10 -31.32 22.68
N LYS A 165 -6.06 -31.61 21.79
CA LYS A 165 -7.46 -31.99 22.14
C LYS A 165 -8.17 -30.96 23.03
N GLN A 166 -7.73 -29.71 22.96
CA GLN A 166 -8.18 -28.61 23.83
C GLN A 166 -8.53 -27.34 23.06
N PHE A 167 -7.94 -27.11 21.89
CA PHE A 167 -8.13 -25.87 21.14
C PHE A 167 -8.59 -26.15 19.72
N PHE A 168 -9.60 -25.42 19.27
CA PHE A 168 -9.98 -25.37 17.85
C PHE A 168 -9.16 -24.26 17.19
N CYS A 169 -8.35 -24.63 16.20
CA CYS A 169 -7.50 -23.72 15.45
C CYS A 169 -8.05 -23.57 14.03
N VAL A 170 -8.25 -22.33 13.59
CA VAL A 170 -8.89 -21.97 12.31
C VAL A 170 -8.37 -20.61 11.85
N HIS A 171 -8.52 -20.24 10.58
CA HIS A 171 -8.14 -18.89 10.12
C HIS A 171 -9.18 -17.83 10.52
N GLY A 172 -10.37 -18.00 9.97
CA GLY A 172 -11.59 -17.22 10.18
C GLY A 172 -12.14 -17.47 11.59
N GLY A 173 -13.28 -18.14 11.68
CA GLY A 173 -13.90 -18.43 12.96
C GLY A 173 -14.98 -19.49 12.86
N LEU A 174 -16.12 -19.21 13.49
CA LEU A 174 -17.25 -20.13 13.55
C LEU A 174 -18.24 -19.88 12.41
N SER A 175 -18.93 -20.93 11.98
CA SER A 175 -20.04 -20.86 11.02
C SER A 175 -21.37 -21.12 11.72
N PRO A 176 -22.47 -20.45 11.33
CA PRO A 176 -23.82 -20.87 11.70
C PRO A 176 -24.23 -22.25 11.13
N GLU A 177 -23.46 -22.81 10.19
CA GLU A 177 -23.66 -24.15 9.60
C GLU A 177 -22.83 -25.25 10.28
N ILE A 178 -21.99 -24.93 11.27
CA ILE A 178 -21.14 -25.90 11.98
C ILE A 178 -21.40 -25.80 13.49
N ASP A 179 -22.05 -26.83 14.02
CA ASP A 179 -22.29 -27.01 15.45
C ASP A 179 -21.22 -27.91 16.11
N ILE A 180 -20.70 -28.90 15.36
CA ILE A 180 -19.67 -29.84 15.82
C ILE A 180 -18.53 -29.99 14.81
N ILE A 181 -17.31 -30.21 15.30
CA ILE A 181 -16.09 -30.28 14.48
C ILE A 181 -16.14 -31.42 13.46
N GLU A 182 -16.85 -32.50 13.76
CA GLU A 182 -17.10 -33.60 12.83
C GLU A 182 -17.75 -33.15 11.52
N GLU A 183 -18.54 -32.07 11.52
CA GLU A 183 -19.21 -31.56 10.31
C GLU A 183 -18.20 -31.01 9.30
N ILE A 184 -17.08 -30.45 9.77
CA ILE A 184 -15.98 -29.94 8.93
C ILE A 184 -15.38 -31.06 8.09
N LYS A 185 -15.41 -32.31 8.55
CA LYS A 185 -14.87 -33.48 7.82
C LYS A 185 -15.65 -33.83 6.55
N PHE A 186 -16.87 -33.31 6.37
CA PHE A 186 -17.69 -33.53 5.18
C PHE A 186 -17.60 -32.41 4.13
N ILE A 187 -16.86 -31.34 4.41
CA ILE A 187 -16.63 -30.25 3.43
C ILE A 187 -15.71 -30.75 2.32
N ASP A 188 -16.12 -30.61 1.06
CA ASP A 188 -15.20 -30.80 -0.08
C ASP A 188 -14.30 -29.58 -0.22
N ARG A 189 -13.12 -29.63 0.42
CA ARG A 189 -12.18 -28.50 0.46
C ARG A 189 -11.43 -28.28 -0.85
N PHE A 190 -11.41 -29.28 -1.75
CA PHE A 190 -10.61 -29.32 -2.99
C PHE A 190 -11.21 -28.45 -4.10
N CYS A 191 -11.54 -27.21 -3.75
CA CYS A 191 -12.15 -26.23 -4.63
C CYS A 191 -11.79 -24.80 -4.20
N GLU A 192 -12.05 -23.86 -5.12
CA GLU A 192 -12.06 -22.43 -4.81
C GLU A 192 -13.12 -22.12 -3.73
N PRO A 193 -12.81 -21.35 -2.66
CA PRO A 193 -13.76 -21.09 -1.58
C PRO A 193 -15.08 -20.49 -2.08
N PRO A 194 -16.23 -21.09 -1.71
CA PRO A 194 -17.54 -20.58 -2.10
C PRO A 194 -17.78 -19.18 -1.49
N PRO A 195 -18.66 -18.36 -2.08
CA PRO A 195 -18.94 -17.02 -1.55
C PRO A 195 -19.74 -17.04 -0.22
N THR A 196 -20.27 -18.20 0.18
CA THR A 196 -21.17 -18.40 1.33
C THR A 196 -21.07 -19.84 1.85
N GLY A 197 -21.47 -20.05 3.10
CA GLY A 197 -21.58 -21.37 3.74
C GLY A 197 -20.32 -21.77 4.50
N ALA A 198 -20.36 -22.93 5.16
CA ALA A 198 -19.38 -23.41 6.13
C ALA A 198 -17.89 -23.15 5.78
N MET A 199 -17.47 -23.46 4.55
CA MET A 199 -16.08 -23.25 4.10
C MET A 199 -15.71 -21.77 3.96
N CYS A 200 -16.65 -20.92 3.56
CA CYS A 200 -16.45 -19.47 3.54
C CYS A 200 -16.27 -18.95 4.97
N ASP A 201 -17.13 -19.40 5.89
CA ASP A 201 -17.13 -18.92 7.27
C ASP A 201 -15.88 -19.32 8.07
N LEU A 202 -15.40 -20.54 7.89
CA LEU A 202 -14.12 -20.98 8.46
C LEU A 202 -12.93 -20.10 8.02
N LEU A 203 -13.03 -19.41 6.88
CA LEU A 203 -11.96 -18.55 6.36
C LEU A 203 -12.19 -17.05 6.61
N TRP A 204 -13.45 -16.59 6.72
CA TRP A 204 -13.81 -15.16 6.71
C TRP A 204 -14.59 -14.66 7.93
N ALA A 205 -15.02 -15.54 8.85
CA ALA A 205 -15.80 -15.11 10.01
C ALA A 205 -14.93 -14.31 11.00
N ASP A 206 -15.51 -13.29 11.63
CA ASP A 206 -14.85 -12.44 12.64
C ASP A 206 -15.63 -12.41 13.96
N PRO A 207 -14.99 -12.19 15.12
CA PRO A 207 -15.71 -11.88 16.35
C PRO A 207 -16.39 -10.51 16.23
N MET A 208 -17.62 -10.39 16.73
CA MET A 208 -18.33 -9.10 16.77
C MET A 208 -17.52 -7.99 17.49
N GLU A 209 -17.62 -6.73 17.05
CA GLU A 209 -16.90 -5.61 17.71
C GLU A 209 -17.19 -5.51 19.22
N ASN A 210 -18.41 -5.85 19.62
CA ASN A 210 -18.89 -5.90 20.99
C ASN A 210 -18.80 -7.29 21.63
N PHE A 211 -17.89 -8.18 21.19
CA PHE A 211 -17.73 -9.56 21.70
C PHE A 211 -17.70 -9.69 23.23
N SER A 212 -17.19 -8.69 23.96
CA SER A 212 -17.16 -8.71 25.44
C SER A 212 -18.52 -8.44 26.11
N THR A 213 -19.53 -8.00 25.35
CA THR A 213 -20.91 -7.75 25.80
C THR A 213 -21.78 -8.97 25.45
N GLU A 214 -22.76 -9.27 26.31
CA GLU A 214 -23.75 -10.31 26.01
C GLU A 214 -24.73 -9.81 24.96
N VAL A 215 -24.85 -10.56 23.87
CA VAL A 215 -25.76 -10.31 22.75
C VAL A 215 -26.59 -11.56 22.51
N GLU A 216 -27.90 -11.41 22.27
CA GLU A 216 -28.80 -12.55 22.02
C GLU A 216 -28.58 -13.19 20.64
N THR A 217 -28.08 -12.43 19.66
CA THR A 217 -27.73 -12.93 18.33
C THR A 217 -26.41 -13.70 18.38
N PRO A 218 -26.38 -15.00 18.00
CA PRO A 218 -25.14 -15.77 17.94
C PRO A 218 -24.28 -15.38 16.73
N PHE A 219 -24.92 -15.05 15.61
CA PHE A 219 -24.30 -14.68 14.35
C PHE A 219 -25.04 -13.50 13.70
N GLU A 220 -24.30 -12.59 13.08
CA GLU A 220 -24.81 -11.48 12.26
C GLU A 220 -24.00 -11.40 10.96
N PHE A 221 -24.51 -10.80 9.88
CA PHE A 221 -23.74 -10.69 8.63
C PHE A 221 -22.49 -9.81 8.80
N ASN A 222 -21.33 -10.29 8.34
CA ASN A 222 -20.08 -9.54 8.45
C ASN A 222 -19.99 -8.44 7.37
N THR A 223 -20.40 -7.23 7.75
CA THR A 223 -20.37 -6.04 6.90
C THR A 223 -18.97 -5.51 6.60
N VAL A 224 -17.96 -5.87 7.40
CA VAL A 224 -16.55 -5.47 7.19
C VAL A 224 -15.91 -6.32 6.08
N ARG A 225 -16.26 -7.61 6.00
CA ARG A 225 -15.76 -8.51 4.95
C ARG A 225 -16.67 -8.58 3.73
N GLY A 226 -17.93 -8.11 3.82
CA GLY A 226 -18.91 -8.17 2.75
C GLY A 226 -19.39 -9.58 2.39
N CYS A 227 -19.02 -10.58 3.21
CA CYS A 227 -19.37 -11.99 3.12
C CYS A 227 -19.21 -12.60 4.52
N SER A 228 -19.67 -13.85 4.72
CA SER A 228 -19.59 -14.54 6.02
C SER A 228 -20.34 -13.82 7.17
N SER A 229 -20.04 -14.21 8.41
CA SER A 229 -20.74 -13.82 9.63
C SER A 229 -19.78 -13.30 10.71
N ASN A 230 -20.25 -12.31 11.48
CA ASN A 230 -19.69 -11.93 12.76
C ASN A 230 -20.29 -12.84 13.84
N PHE A 231 -19.47 -13.45 14.70
CA PHE A 231 -19.91 -14.37 15.75
C PHE A 231 -19.76 -13.77 17.15
N SER A 232 -20.71 -14.07 18.04
CA SER A 232 -20.73 -13.53 19.41
C SER A 232 -19.99 -14.42 20.41
N PHE A 233 -19.72 -13.88 21.60
CA PHE A 233 -19.13 -14.65 22.71
C PHE A 233 -19.98 -15.85 23.12
N ASN A 234 -21.31 -15.72 23.03
CA ASN A 234 -22.24 -16.79 23.36
C ASN A 234 -22.10 -17.95 22.35
N ALA A 235 -22.02 -17.65 21.05
CA ALA A 235 -21.76 -18.65 20.01
C ALA A 235 -20.43 -19.41 20.23
N VAL A 236 -19.37 -18.72 20.66
CA VAL A 236 -18.10 -19.37 21.01
C VAL A 236 -18.24 -20.26 22.24
N CYS A 237 -18.89 -19.79 23.29
CA CYS A 237 -19.08 -20.59 24.51
C CYS A 237 -19.91 -21.85 24.26
N ASP A 238 -20.99 -21.75 23.47
CA ASP A 238 -21.84 -22.88 23.08
C ASP A 238 -21.06 -23.89 22.23
N PHE A 239 -20.30 -23.44 21.23
CA PHE A 239 -19.45 -24.29 20.40
C PHE A 239 -18.38 -25.02 21.24
N LEU A 240 -17.70 -24.32 22.15
CA LEU A 240 -16.71 -24.91 23.04
C LEU A 240 -17.32 -25.93 24.01
N GLU A 241 -18.56 -25.72 24.47
CA GLU A 241 -19.28 -26.68 25.30
C GLU A 241 -19.70 -27.92 24.52
N LYS A 242 -20.33 -27.77 23.35
CA LYS A 242 -20.73 -28.89 22.47
C LYS A 242 -19.55 -29.79 22.11
N ASN A 243 -18.39 -29.19 21.85
CA ASN A 243 -17.19 -29.88 21.38
C ASN A 243 -16.20 -30.25 22.49
N ASN A 244 -16.51 -29.96 23.77
CA ASN A 244 -15.63 -30.19 24.93
C ASN A 244 -14.21 -29.60 24.77
N LEU A 245 -14.15 -28.34 24.33
CA LEU A 245 -12.91 -27.60 24.12
C LEU A 245 -12.73 -26.44 25.13
N LEU A 246 -11.50 -25.94 25.22
CA LEU A 246 -11.08 -24.87 26.12
C LEU A 246 -11.18 -23.48 25.48
N SER A 247 -10.79 -23.35 24.20
CA SER A 247 -10.70 -22.06 23.50
C SER A 247 -10.60 -22.22 21.98
N VAL A 248 -10.98 -21.19 21.23
CA VAL A 248 -10.72 -21.05 19.79
C VAL A 248 -9.47 -20.19 19.58
N ILE A 249 -8.57 -20.61 18.70
CA ILE A 249 -7.38 -19.85 18.29
C ILE A 249 -7.53 -19.52 16.80
N ARG A 250 -7.39 -18.23 16.45
CA ARG A 250 -7.64 -17.70 15.12
C ARG A 250 -6.60 -16.69 14.63
N ALA A 251 -6.72 -16.24 13.39
CA ALA A 251 -5.86 -15.19 12.82
C ALA A 251 -6.67 -14.06 12.11
N HIS A 252 -6.36 -13.67 10.86
CA HIS A 252 -7.18 -12.85 9.93
C HIS A 252 -7.47 -11.37 10.31
N GLU A 253 -7.30 -10.97 11.57
CA GLU A 253 -7.47 -9.59 12.04
C GLU A 253 -6.16 -9.02 12.59
N ALA A 254 -5.65 -7.97 11.95
CA ALA A 254 -4.45 -7.26 12.40
C ALA A 254 -4.57 -6.72 13.83
N GLN A 255 -3.64 -7.13 14.71
CA GLN A 255 -3.59 -6.68 16.11
C GLN A 255 -2.35 -5.82 16.37
N ASP A 256 -2.51 -4.68 17.06
CA ASP A 256 -1.40 -3.78 17.43
C ASP A 256 -0.30 -4.49 18.24
N ALA A 257 -0.72 -5.37 19.15
CA ALA A 257 0.18 -6.21 19.94
C ALA A 257 0.60 -7.53 19.25
N GLY A 258 0.15 -7.80 18.03
CA GLY A 258 0.30 -9.10 17.35
C GLY A 258 -0.58 -10.22 17.92
N TYR A 259 -1.38 -9.94 18.96
CA TYR A 259 -2.36 -10.88 19.50
C TYR A 259 -3.48 -10.13 20.24
N LYS A 260 -4.61 -10.83 20.46
CA LYS A 260 -5.72 -10.38 21.30
C LYS A 260 -6.32 -11.57 22.04
N MET A 261 -6.28 -11.52 23.37
CA MET A 261 -7.03 -12.43 24.25
C MET A 261 -8.43 -11.82 24.45
N HIS A 262 -9.48 -12.50 24.02
CA HIS A 262 -10.86 -12.01 24.14
C HIS A 262 -11.47 -12.36 25.52
N LYS A 263 -12.78 -12.10 25.70
CA LYS A 263 -13.50 -12.38 26.96
C LYS A 263 -13.25 -13.83 27.42
N ARG A 264 -13.03 -14.00 28.73
CA ARG A 264 -12.85 -15.32 29.33
C ARG A 264 -14.18 -16.06 29.38
N ASN A 265 -14.16 -17.37 29.11
CA ASN A 265 -15.28 -18.24 29.37
C ASN A 265 -15.45 -18.37 30.89
N ASP A 266 -16.65 -18.06 31.41
CA ASP A 266 -16.90 -17.98 32.85
C ASP A 266 -16.79 -19.34 33.57
N ARG A 267 -16.95 -20.46 32.84
CA ARG A 267 -16.82 -21.82 33.36
C ARG A 267 -15.36 -22.25 33.53
N THR A 268 -14.47 -21.83 32.64
CA THR A 268 -13.05 -22.26 32.64
C THR A 268 -12.08 -21.19 33.17
N GLY A 269 -12.51 -19.92 33.22
CA GLY A 269 -11.65 -18.78 33.56
C GLY A 269 -10.58 -18.45 32.50
N PHE A 270 -10.63 -19.13 31.35
CA PHE A 270 -9.67 -19.05 30.25
C PHE A 270 -10.27 -18.24 29.07
N PRO A 271 -9.47 -17.47 28.29
CA PRO A 271 -9.97 -16.77 27.09
C PRO A 271 -10.76 -17.68 26.15
N SER A 272 -12.00 -17.34 25.80
CA SER A 272 -12.81 -18.20 24.91
C SER A 272 -12.31 -18.15 23.46
N LEU A 273 -11.71 -17.03 23.06
CA LEU A 273 -11.12 -16.80 21.76
C LEU A 273 -9.75 -16.10 21.91
N ILE A 274 -8.81 -16.48 21.04
CA ILE A 274 -7.47 -15.88 20.93
C ILE A 274 -7.24 -15.54 19.44
N THR A 275 -7.02 -14.27 19.12
CA THR A 275 -6.52 -13.86 17.79
C THR A 275 -5.00 -13.74 17.83
N LEU A 276 -4.31 -14.30 16.84
CA LEU A 276 -2.87 -14.18 16.61
C LEU A 276 -2.62 -13.50 15.26
N PHE A 277 -1.62 -12.63 15.18
CA PHE A 277 -1.25 -11.94 13.94
C PHE A 277 0.28 -11.85 13.86
N SER A 278 0.85 -12.47 12.84
CA SER A 278 2.30 -12.72 12.76
C SER A 278 3.04 -11.82 11.76
N ALA A 279 2.36 -10.85 11.15
CA ALA A 279 2.93 -9.82 10.28
C ALA A 279 3.18 -8.50 11.05
N PRO A 280 4.41 -8.22 11.53
CA PRO A 280 4.75 -6.95 12.21
C PRO A 280 4.84 -5.79 11.20
N ASN A 281 4.55 -4.56 11.64
CA ASN A 281 4.50 -3.36 10.77
C ASN A 281 3.76 -3.61 9.44
N TYR A 282 2.58 -4.21 9.52
CA TYR A 282 1.80 -4.63 8.36
C TYR A 282 1.58 -3.47 7.36
N LEU A 283 1.68 -3.78 6.07
CA LEU A 283 1.66 -2.82 4.96
C LEU A 283 2.68 -1.67 5.08
N ASP A 284 3.82 -1.90 5.74
CA ASP A 284 4.84 -0.90 6.10
C ASP A 284 4.31 0.32 6.89
N SER A 285 3.08 0.25 7.37
CA SER A 285 2.29 1.43 7.79
C SER A 285 1.60 1.28 9.14
N TYR A 286 1.25 0.05 9.54
CA TYR A 286 0.50 -0.19 10.78
C TYR A 286 1.36 0.00 12.04
N ASN A 287 2.68 -0.18 11.96
CA ASN A 287 3.61 -0.13 13.09
C ASN A 287 3.24 -1.06 14.26
N ASN A 288 2.42 -2.09 14.00
CA ASN A 288 2.06 -3.12 14.96
C ASN A 288 3.23 -4.08 15.23
N LYS A 289 3.14 -4.81 16.34
CA LYS A 289 3.97 -6.00 16.58
C LYS A 289 3.37 -7.22 15.86
N GLY A 290 4.23 -8.18 15.54
CA GLY A 290 3.83 -9.55 15.23
C GLY A 290 3.92 -10.39 16.50
N ALA A 291 3.14 -11.46 16.60
CA ALA A 291 3.31 -12.45 17.66
C ALA A 291 3.11 -13.88 17.18
N LEU A 292 3.67 -14.82 17.95
CA LEU A 292 3.42 -16.26 17.85
C LEU A 292 3.08 -16.80 19.25
N MET A 293 2.33 -17.89 19.29
CA MET A 293 1.95 -18.55 20.54
C MET A 293 2.71 -19.87 20.69
N ARG A 294 3.53 -20.00 21.72
CA ARG A 294 4.10 -21.29 22.13
C ARG A 294 3.21 -21.94 23.17
N TYR A 295 2.82 -23.18 22.92
CA TYR A 295 2.12 -24.04 23.86
C TYR A 295 3.00 -25.24 24.25
N GLU A 296 3.39 -25.30 25.51
CA GLU A 296 4.32 -26.30 26.04
C GLU A 296 4.08 -26.46 27.55
N ASN A 297 4.13 -27.69 28.08
CA ASN A 297 3.93 -27.99 29.51
C ASN A 297 2.64 -27.40 30.12
N ASN A 298 1.54 -27.37 29.36
CA ASN A 298 0.26 -26.73 29.72
C ASN A 298 0.34 -25.20 29.98
N ILE A 299 1.40 -24.54 29.47
CA ILE A 299 1.60 -23.10 29.57
C ILE A 299 1.51 -22.49 28.17
N ILE A 300 0.74 -21.41 28.06
CA ILE A 300 0.69 -20.56 26.87
C ILE A 300 1.66 -19.41 27.07
N ASN A 301 2.57 -19.23 26.10
CA ASN A 301 3.56 -18.18 26.09
C ASN A 301 3.50 -17.43 24.76
N ILE A 302 3.00 -16.19 24.78
CA ILE A 302 2.97 -15.32 23.62
C ILE A 302 4.34 -14.66 23.45
N ARG A 303 4.97 -14.84 22.30
CA ARG A 303 6.24 -14.20 21.93
C ARG A 303 5.95 -13.13 20.88
N GLN A 304 6.12 -11.87 21.27
CA GLN A 304 6.04 -10.74 20.35
C GLN A 304 7.38 -10.49 19.66
N PHE A 305 7.34 -9.98 18.44
CA PHE A 305 8.50 -9.51 17.69
C PHE A 305 8.15 -8.26 16.86
N ASN A 306 9.19 -7.50 16.50
CA ASN A 306 9.08 -6.28 15.68
C ASN A 306 9.49 -6.59 14.25
N ALA A 307 9.16 -5.67 13.33
CA ALA A 307 9.46 -5.82 11.91
C ALA A 307 10.97 -5.76 11.60
N SER A 308 11.33 -6.43 10.52
CA SER A 308 12.67 -6.63 10.01
C SER A 308 12.85 -5.84 8.70
N PRO A 309 14.02 -5.22 8.45
CA PRO A 309 14.27 -4.57 7.16
C PRO A 309 14.19 -5.57 6.00
N HIS A 310 13.45 -5.21 4.96
CA HIS A 310 13.38 -5.92 3.68
C HIS A 310 13.80 -5.01 2.51
N PRO A 311 14.15 -5.58 1.34
CA PRO A 311 14.37 -4.82 0.12
C PRO A 311 13.12 -4.05 -0.32
N TYR A 312 13.34 -2.89 -0.95
CA TYR A 312 12.26 -2.06 -1.49
C TYR A 312 11.95 -2.46 -2.94
N ILE A 313 10.69 -2.79 -3.22
CA ILE A 313 10.17 -3.11 -4.54
C ILE A 313 9.13 -2.04 -4.93
N LEU A 314 9.19 -1.55 -6.17
CA LEU A 314 8.21 -0.59 -6.69
C LEU A 314 6.83 -1.27 -6.88
N PRO A 315 5.71 -0.56 -6.62
CA PRO A 315 4.36 -1.08 -6.82
C PRO A 315 4.15 -1.68 -8.22
N GLY A 316 3.40 -2.77 -8.30
CA GLY A 316 3.18 -3.52 -9.55
C GLY A 316 4.47 -4.15 -10.12
N PHE A 317 5.43 -4.47 -9.25
CA PHE A 317 6.77 -4.98 -9.61
C PHE A 317 7.46 -4.19 -10.74
N MET A 318 7.21 -2.87 -10.76
CA MET A 318 7.56 -2.03 -11.90
C MET A 318 9.07 -1.77 -11.95
N ASN A 319 9.68 -1.93 -13.13
CA ASN A 319 11.08 -1.55 -13.30
C ASN A 319 11.25 -0.01 -13.31
N VAL A 320 12.45 0.46 -12.93
CA VAL A 320 12.75 1.89 -12.80
C VAL A 320 12.59 2.70 -14.10
N PHE A 321 12.68 2.07 -15.29
CA PHE A 321 12.45 2.76 -16.56
C PHE A 321 10.95 3.01 -16.77
N ASN A 322 10.11 1.99 -16.61
CA ASN A 322 8.65 2.13 -16.71
C ASN A 322 8.12 3.18 -15.72
N TRP A 323 8.68 3.22 -14.51
CA TRP A 323 8.30 4.19 -13.48
C TRP A 323 8.75 5.63 -13.79
N SER A 324 9.99 5.81 -14.26
CA SER A 324 10.57 7.15 -14.46
C SER A 324 10.32 7.77 -15.84
N LEU A 325 10.14 6.95 -16.88
CA LEU A 325 10.05 7.43 -18.27
C LEU A 325 8.87 8.39 -18.51
N PRO A 326 7.65 8.19 -17.95
CA PRO A 326 6.56 9.15 -18.09
C PRO A 326 6.93 10.53 -17.53
N PHE A 327 7.55 10.57 -16.34
CA PHE A 327 8.00 11.80 -15.71
C PHE A 327 9.14 12.48 -16.49
N VAL A 328 10.11 11.70 -17.00
CA VAL A 328 11.18 12.22 -17.84
C VAL A 328 10.63 12.84 -19.14
N ALA A 329 9.67 12.17 -19.79
CA ALA A 329 9.00 12.68 -20.99
C ALA A 329 8.21 13.98 -20.71
N GLU A 330 7.48 14.03 -19.59
CA GLU A 330 6.79 15.25 -19.12
C GLU A 330 7.78 16.41 -18.95
N LYS A 331 8.89 16.20 -18.23
CA LYS A 331 9.85 17.27 -17.92
C LYS A 331 10.70 17.70 -19.11
N ILE A 332 11.00 16.81 -20.04
CA ILE A 332 11.59 17.19 -21.34
C ILE A 332 10.59 18.01 -22.16
N THR A 333 9.30 17.66 -22.16
CA THR A 333 8.26 18.41 -22.88
C THR A 333 8.03 19.80 -22.28
N GLU A 334 8.00 19.93 -20.96
CA GLU A 334 7.97 21.23 -20.26
C GLU A 334 9.19 22.08 -20.63
N LEU A 335 10.39 21.51 -20.64
CA LEU A 335 11.62 22.22 -20.98
C LEU A 335 11.63 22.70 -22.44
N ILE A 336 11.19 21.85 -23.39
CA ILE A 336 11.04 22.22 -24.80
C ILE A 336 10.03 23.34 -24.97
N SER A 337 8.90 23.29 -24.25
CA SER A 337 7.89 24.36 -24.25
C SER A 337 8.48 25.68 -23.74
N VAL A 338 9.28 25.67 -22.66
CA VAL A 338 9.98 26.88 -22.19
C VAL A 338 10.92 27.44 -23.26
N PHE A 339 11.71 26.59 -23.93
CA PHE A 339 12.59 27.04 -25.02
C PHE A 339 11.81 27.59 -26.23
N GLN A 340 10.69 26.99 -26.61
CA GLN A 340 9.83 27.49 -27.67
C GLN A 340 9.28 28.87 -27.34
N ASN A 341 8.71 29.06 -26.14
CA ASN A 341 8.20 30.36 -25.70
C ASN A 341 9.31 31.45 -25.70
N LEU A 342 10.54 31.12 -25.28
CA LEU A 342 11.66 32.06 -25.31
C LEU A 342 12.09 32.43 -26.74
N VAL A 343 12.04 31.48 -27.68
CA VAL A 343 12.32 31.73 -29.10
C VAL A 343 11.21 32.59 -29.72
N ASP A 344 9.95 32.30 -29.41
CA ASP A 344 8.79 33.05 -29.91
C ASP A 344 8.77 34.50 -29.37
N ASP A 345 9.05 34.70 -28.07
CA ASP A 345 9.19 36.03 -27.46
C ASP A 345 10.34 36.83 -28.13
N ALA A 346 11.50 36.20 -28.36
CA ALA A 346 12.64 36.84 -29.04
C ALA A 346 12.34 37.18 -30.51
N GLN A 347 11.62 36.31 -31.23
CA GLN A 347 11.16 36.59 -32.59
C GLN A 347 10.13 37.74 -32.62
N ALA A 348 9.20 37.79 -31.65
CA ALA A 348 8.21 38.86 -31.53
C ALA A 348 8.87 40.22 -31.26
N GLU A 349 9.86 40.28 -30.35
CA GLU A 349 10.63 41.49 -30.08
C GLU A 349 11.39 41.97 -31.33
N GLN A 350 12.07 41.07 -32.03
CA GLN A 350 12.77 41.40 -33.28
C GLN A 350 11.81 41.91 -34.37
N GLN A 351 10.63 41.30 -34.52
CA GLN A 351 9.62 41.78 -35.45
C GLN A 351 9.10 43.18 -35.12
N GLU A 352 8.89 43.51 -33.84
CA GLU A 352 8.42 44.85 -33.44
C GLU A 352 9.52 45.92 -33.65
N ILE A 353 10.79 45.56 -33.40
CA ILE A 353 11.96 46.39 -33.74
C ILE A 353 11.99 46.71 -35.23
N ASP A 354 11.76 45.73 -36.10
CA ASP A 354 11.80 45.96 -37.55
C ASP A 354 10.57 46.72 -38.08
N ARG A 355 9.38 46.48 -37.51
CA ARG A 355 8.19 47.34 -37.74
C ARG A 355 8.43 48.78 -37.29
N GLN A 356 9.15 49.00 -36.19
CA GLN A 356 9.50 50.34 -35.72
C GLN A 356 10.46 51.04 -36.69
N LYS A 357 11.53 50.37 -37.15
CA LYS A 357 12.43 50.90 -38.19
C LYS A 357 11.69 51.27 -39.47
N GLU A 358 10.71 50.47 -39.88
CA GLU A 358 9.91 50.76 -41.07
C GLU A 358 8.98 51.98 -40.88
N ARG A 359 8.34 52.11 -39.71
CA ARG A 359 7.54 53.29 -39.33
C ARG A 359 8.38 54.56 -39.34
N ASP A 360 9.60 54.53 -38.79
CA ASP A 360 10.48 55.69 -38.74
C ASP A 360 11.02 56.09 -40.13
N ARG A 361 11.37 55.11 -40.99
CA ARG A 361 11.67 55.37 -42.42
C ARG A 361 10.50 56.03 -43.15
N LYS A 362 9.25 55.57 -42.92
CA LYS A 362 8.04 56.18 -43.50
C LYS A 362 7.82 57.62 -43.00
N ARG A 363 8.04 57.89 -41.70
CA ARG A 363 7.98 59.25 -41.10
C ARG A 363 9.05 60.18 -41.66
N GLU A 364 10.27 59.70 -41.88
CA GLU A 364 11.35 60.49 -42.49
C GLU A 364 11.07 60.81 -43.95
N ALA A 365 10.62 59.82 -44.74
CA ALA A 365 10.19 60.05 -46.13
C ALA A 365 9.05 61.07 -46.22
N LEU A 366 8.08 61.04 -45.30
CA LEU A 366 7.01 62.03 -45.20
C LEU A 366 7.55 63.43 -44.84
N ARG A 367 8.45 63.55 -43.86
CA ARG A 367 9.13 64.81 -43.53
C ARG A 367 9.88 65.41 -44.73
N ASN A 368 10.54 64.57 -45.52
CA ASN A 368 11.25 65.01 -46.72
C ASN A 368 10.29 65.44 -47.84
N LYS A 369 9.16 64.75 -48.03
CA LYS A 369 8.09 65.21 -48.93
C LYS A 369 7.52 66.56 -48.49
N ILE A 370 7.22 66.75 -47.21
CA ILE A 370 6.73 68.02 -46.66
C ILE A 370 7.74 69.16 -46.91
N LYS A 371 9.03 68.94 -46.60
CA LYS A 371 10.10 69.92 -46.90
C LYS A 371 10.15 70.31 -48.38
N THR A 372 9.96 69.34 -49.29
CA THR A 372 9.93 69.59 -50.74
C THR A 372 8.71 70.41 -51.16
N VAL A 373 7.52 70.10 -50.62
CA VAL A 373 6.30 70.91 -50.86
C VAL A 373 6.46 72.33 -50.31
N SER A 374 7.05 72.51 -49.11
CA SER A 374 7.34 73.84 -48.56
C SER A 374 8.31 74.64 -49.44
N ARG A 375 9.33 74.00 -50.02
CA ARG A 375 10.24 74.63 -50.99
C ARG A 375 9.53 75.00 -52.29
N MET A 376 8.67 74.14 -52.82
CA MET A 376 7.83 74.45 -53.99
C MET A 376 6.89 75.63 -53.72
N LEU A 377 6.21 75.68 -52.57
CA LEU A 377 5.35 76.81 -52.20
C LEU A 377 6.12 78.13 -52.11
N ALA A 378 7.35 78.11 -51.57
CA ALA A 378 8.22 79.28 -51.57
C ALA A 378 8.62 79.71 -53.00
N LEU A 379 8.92 78.75 -53.89
CA LEU A 379 9.22 79.01 -55.29
C LEU A 379 8.00 79.59 -56.04
N TYR A 380 6.82 79.00 -55.87
CA TYR A 380 5.56 79.51 -56.43
C TYR A 380 5.23 80.92 -55.94
N LYS A 381 5.47 81.22 -54.66
CA LYS A 381 5.32 82.58 -54.12
C LYS A 381 6.27 83.56 -54.80
N LYS A 382 7.52 83.16 -55.06
CA LYS A 382 8.52 83.97 -55.76
C LYS A 382 8.15 84.20 -57.24
N LEU A 383 7.77 83.14 -57.96
CA LEU A 383 7.29 83.20 -59.35
C LEU A 383 6.01 84.02 -59.49
N ARG A 384 5.11 83.98 -58.51
CA ARG A 384 3.91 84.84 -58.46
C ARG A 384 4.29 86.31 -58.34
N VAL A 385 5.23 86.66 -57.46
CA VAL A 385 5.74 88.04 -57.34
C VAL A 385 6.42 88.48 -58.64
N GLU A 386 7.22 87.63 -59.30
CA GLU A 386 7.78 87.94 -60.63
C GLU A 386 6.70 88.13 -61.71
N ARG A 387 5.61 87.35 -61.68
CA ARG A 387 4.48 87.52 -62.60
C ARG A 387 3.71 88.81 -62.32
N GLU A 388 3.49 89.17 -61.06
CA GLU A 388 2.86 90.43 -60.64
C GLU A 388 3.75 91.66 -60.96
N ILE A 389 5.07 91.51 -60.96
CA ILE A 389 6.01 92.53 -61.47
C ILE A 389 5.90 92.65 -62.99
N ARG A 390 5.89 91.53 -63.72
CA ARG A 390 5.79 91.50 -65.20
C ARG A 390 4.44 92.00 -65.73
N LEU A 391 3.38 91.90 -64.93
CA LEU A 391 2.05 92.46 -65.22
C LEU A 391 1.96 93.98 -64.98
N LYS A 392 2.93 94.59 -64.28
CA LYS A 392 2.96 96.05 -64.05
C LYS A 392 3.70 96.84 -65.15
N SER A 393 4.20 96.18 -66.19
CA SER A 393 5.03 96.80 -67.25
C SER A 393 4.39 96.86 -68.64
N SER A 394 3.07 96.70 -68.78
CA SER A 394 2.34 96.98 -70.04
C SER A 394 0.86 97.30 -69.78
N PRO A 395 0.30 98.36 -70.40
CA PRO A 395 -1.10 98.74 -70.22
C PRO A 395 -2.05 98.25 -71.34
N GLU A 396 -3.35 98.22 -70.99
CA GLU A 396 -4.58 98.21 -71.83
C GLU A 396 -5.29 96.89 -72.25
N LYS A 397 -6.44 96.68 -71.55
CA LYS A 397 -7.81 96.34 -72.05
C LYS A 397 -8.33 94.87 -72.08
N GLU A 398 -9.64 94.77 -71.76
CA GLU A 398 -10.48 93.62 -71.32
C GLU A 398 -11.24 92.92 -72.49
N GLU A 399 -12.10 91.87 -72.37
CA GLU A 399 -12.72 91.07 -71.27
C GLU A 399 -12.18 89.59 -71.27
N ASP A 400 -12.92 88.56 -70.84
CA ASP A 400 -13.21 88.08 -69.47
C ASP A 400 -14.04 86.75 -69.56
N LYS A 401 -14.38 86.14 -68.40
CA LYS A 401 -15.41 85.11 -68.14
C LYS A 401 -15.15 83.69 -68.68
N THR A 402 -15.06 82.65 -67.84
CA THR A 402 -15.07 82.54 -66.37
C THR A 402 -14.24 81.32 -65.95
N LEU A 403 -13.49 81.41 -64.85
CA LEU A 403 -12.68 80.28 -64.36
C LEU A 403 -12.83 80.12 -62.84
N ASN A 404 -13.46 79.02 -62.43
CA ASN A 404 -13.70 78.69 -61.01
C ASN A 404 -12.39 78.39 -60.28
N VAL A 405 -12.04 79.23 -59.30
CA VAL A 405 -10.89 79.00 -58.42
C VAL A 405 -11.32 78.06 -57.28
N ALA A 406 -10.97 76.78 -57.39
CA ALA A 406 -11.14 75.82 -56.30
C ALA A 406 -10.19 76.14 -55.13
N ARG A 407 -10.69 76.03 -53.89
CA ARG A 407 -9.86 76.12 -52.67
C ARG A 407 -8.85 74.96 -52.62
N PRO A 408 -7.61 75.17 -52.15
CA PRO A 408 -6.76 74.07 -51.75
C PRO A 408 -7.34 73.36 -50.50
N PRO A 409 -7.22 72.02 -50.39
CA PRO A 409 -7.72 71.28 -49.23
C PRO A 409 -7.01 71.70 -47.93
N GLY A 410 -7.78 71.70 -46.83
CA GLY A 410 -7.35 72.25 -45.55
C GLY A 410 -6.41 71.35 -44.75
N VAL A 411 -5.69 71.96 -43.81
CA VAL A 411 -4.65 71.34 -42.97
C VAL A 411 -5.25 70.49 -41.82
N VAL A 412 -6.47 69.96 -41.98
CA VAL A 412 -7.23 69.32 -40.89
C VAL A 412 -7.06 67.79 -40.89
N ASP A 413 -6.89 67.16 -42.06
CA ASP A 413 -6.91 65.69 -42.21
C ASP A 413 -5.64 64.95 -41.72
N ILE A 414 -4.71 65.65 -41.06
CA ILE A 414 -3.44 65.07 -40.57
C ILE A 414 -3.46 64.78 -39.06
N ILE A 415 -4.41 65.36 -38.31
CA ILE A 415 -4.44 65.22 -36.83
C ILE A 415 -5.27 64.01 -36.37
N GLU A 416 -6.21 63.51 -37.17
CA GLU A 416 -7.09 62.40 -36.77
C GLU A 416 -6.43 61.01 -36.82
N ALA A 417 -5.29 60.86 -37.51
CA ALA A 417 -4.53 59.62 -37.61
C ALA A 417 -3.66 59.28 -36.37
N ALA A 418 -3.83 59.99 -35.25
CA ALA A 418 -3.00 59.89 -34.04
C ALA A 418 -3.74 59.39 -32.78
N LYS A 419 -4.84 58.65 -32.94
CA LYS A 419 -5.53 57.98 -31.83
C LYS A 419 -4.84 56.65 -31.51
N ILE A 420 -4.32 56.54 -30.30
CA ILE A 420 -3.62 55.36 -29.76
C ILE A 420 -4.66 54.26 -29.46
N GLU A 421 -4.40 53.02 -29.90
CA GLU A 421 -5.25 51.86 -29.62
C GLU A 421 -5.22 51.46 -28.12
N PRO A 422 -6.33 50.95 -27.57
CA PRO A 422 -6.39 50.46 -26.19
C PRO A 422 -5.60 49.15 -26.02
N ARG A 423 -5.05 48.95 -24.81
CA ARG A 423 -4.27 47.75 -24.43
C ARG A 423 -5.05 46.45 -24.69
N THR A 424 -4.37 45.44 -25.22
CA THR A 424 -4.96 44.17 -25.67
C THR A 424 -5.44 43.26 -24.52
N PRO A 425 -6.37 42.30 -24.79
CA PRO A 425 -6.96 41.43 -23.77
C PRO A 425 -6.02 40.45 -23.05
N GLU A 426 -4.76 40.30 -23.48
CA GLU A 426 -3.83 39.29 -22.93
C GLU A 426 -3.39 39.56 -21.49
N ALA A 427 -3.33 40.83 -21.08
CA ALA A 427 -2.99 41.21 -19.71
C ALA A 427 -4.01 40.68 -18.67
N ILE A 428 -5.25 40.41 -19.10
CA ILE A 428 -6.31 39.90 -18.23
C ILE A 428 -6.16 38.38 -18.01
N ARG A 429 -5.81 37.62 -19.07
CA ARG A 429 -5.55 36.17 -18.97
C ARG A 429 -4.40 35.85 -18.02
N ARG A 430 -3.31 36.63 -18.06
CA ARG A 430 -2.14 36.46 -17.17
C ARG A 430 -2.46 36.62 -15.67
N ARG A 431 -3.59 37.25 -15.30
CA ARG A 431 -4.00 37.42 -13.89
C ARG A 431 -4.81 36.23 -13.37
N GLN A 432 -5.74 35.69 -14.18
CA GLN A 432 -6.61 34.56 -13.79
C GLN A 432 -5.82 33.26 -13.53
N SER A 433 -4.73 33.01 -14.25
CA SER A 433 -3.86 31.85 -14.00
C SER A 433 -3.17 31.88 -12.64
N ARG A 434 -2.92 33.08 -12.09
CA ARG A 434 -2.14 33.27 -10.85
C ARG A 434 -2.96 33.01 -9.59
N ASP A 435 -4.25 33.39 -9.60
CA ASP A 435 -5.15 33.14 -8.48
C ASP A 435 -5.57 31.66 -8.39
N LYS A 436 -5.67 30.96 -9.54
CA LYS A 436 -5.96 29.51 -9.60
C LYS A 436 -4.83 28.65 -9.02
N ILE A 437 -3.57 29.10 -9.10
CA ILE A 437 -2.42 28.46 -8.44
C ILE A 437 -2.45 28.69 -6.93
N LEU A 438 -2.98 29.82 -6.47
CA LEU A 438 -3.04 30.19 -5.05
C LEU A 438 -4.11 29.38 -4.28
N SER A 439 -5.24 29.05 -4.91
CA SER A 439 -6.27 28.21 -4.29
C SER A 439 -5.83 26.74 -4.13
N LEU A 440 -5.11 26.20 -5.13
CA LEU A 440 -4.58 24.83 -5.11
C LEU A 440 -3.59 24.62 -3.95
N LYS A 441 -2.67 25.57 -3.73
CA LYS A 441 -1.73 25.51 -2.58
C LYS A 441 -2.45 25.46 -1.23
N LYS A 442 -3.60 26.15 -1.10
CA LYS A 442 -4.40 26.18 0.13
C LYS A 442 -5.15 24.87 0.40
N GLN A 443 -5.55 24.14 -0.64
CA GLN A 443 -6.11 22.79 -0.51
C GLN A 443 -5.02 21.74 -0.17
N GLU A 444 -3.82 21.89 -0.73
CA GLU A 444 -2.68 21.02 -0.45
C GLU A 444 -2.18 21.19 1.00
N GLU A 445 -2.26 22.41 1.55
CA GLU A 445 -1.94 22.73 2.95
C GLU A 445 -2.95 22.16 3.97
N TYR A 446 -4.23 22.00 3.59
CA TYR A 446 -5.24 21.35 4.43
C TYR A 446 -5.04 19.83 4.47
N ARG A 447 -4.76 19.19 3.33
CA ARG A 447 -4.46 17.73 3.24
C ARG A 447 -3.21 17.32 4.03
N ARG A 448 -2.23 18.21 4.19
CA ARG A 448 -1.01 17.95 4.99
C ARG A 448 -1.26 17.81 6.50
N ARG A 449 -2.44 18.22 7.00
CA ARG A 449 -2.65 18.40 8.45
C ARG A 449 -3.26 17.20 9.16
N PHE A 450 -3.88 16.26 8.42
CA PHE A 450 -4.53 15.06 8.98
C PHE A 450 -4.52 13.86 8.01
N PRO A 451 -3.49 13.01 8.05
CA PRO A 451 -3.57 11.64 7.53
C PRO A 451 -3.94 10.66 8.66
N THR A 452 -5.16 10.10 8.61
CA THR A 452 -5.58 9.01 9.51
C THR A 452 -5.49 7.66 8.77
N PRO A 453 -4.59 6.73 9.16
CA PRO A 453 -4.33 5.52 8.36
C PRO A 453 -5.55 4.60 8.17
N LYS A 454 -6.38 4.44 9.21
CA LYS A 454 -7.46 3.44 9.27
C LYS A 454 -8.54 3.52 8.18
N VAL A 455 -8.65 4.61 7.44
CA VAL A 455 -9.75 4.82 6.47
C VAL A 455 -9.41 4.25 5.08
N TYR A 456 -8.14 4.03 4.78
CA TYR A 456 -7.71 3.65 3.42
C TYR A 456 -7.75 2.13 3.15
N ASP A 457 -7.67 1.30 4.19
CA ASP A 457 -7.51 -0.17 4.08
C ASP A 457 -8.83 -0.93 4.32
N ALA A 458 -9.92 -0.26 4.72
CA ALA A 458 -11.21 -0.92 5.01
C ALA A 458 -11.74 -1.74 3.81
N LYS A 459 -11.64 -1.20 2.59
CA LYS A 459 -12.01 -1.87 1.34
C LYS A 459 -11.10 -3.05 0.99
N ASP A 460 -9.89 -3.04 1.50
CA ASP A 460 -8.86 -4.03 1.27
C ASP A 460 -8.98 -5.21 2.26
N PHE A 461 -9.90 -5.12 3.24
CA PHE A 461 -10.37 -6.23 4.07
C PHE A 461 -11.70 -6.82 3.57
N GLU A 462 -12.43 -6.13 2.68
CA GLU A 462 -13.64 -6.63 2.02
C GLU A 462 -13.29 -7.72 0.98
N SER A 463 -14.14 -8.74 0.83
CA SER A 463 -14.06 -9.67 -0.30
C SER A 463 -14.29 -8.90 -1.62
N PRO A 464 -13.39 -9.00 -2.61
CA PRO A 464 -13.56 -8.30 -3.90
C PRO A 464 -14.88 -8.67 -4.61
N PRO A 465 -15.46 -7.76 -5.41
CA PRO A 465 -16.74 -8.02 -6.10
C PRO A 465 -16.59 -9.09 -7.19
N ARG A 466 -17.53 -10.05 -7.23
CA ARG A 466 -17.57 -11.12 -8.25
C ARG A 466 -18.42 -10.69 -9.46
N GLY A 467 -17.79 -10.28 -10.57
CA GLY A 467 -18.52 -9.89 -11.79
C GLY A 467 -17.67 -9.69 -13.06
N ASN A 468 -18.24 -10.01 -14.22
CA ASN A 468 -17.61 -9.84 -15.55
C ASN A 468 -17.58 -8.36 -16.01
N SER A 469 -16.79 -7.54 -15.32
CA SER A 469 -16.41 -6.21 -15.79
C SER A 469 -15.02 -5.88 -15.24
N VAL A 470 -14.02 -6.00 -16.10
CA VAL A 470 -12.61 -5.66 -15.80
C VAL A 470 -12.45 -4.13 -15.80
N GLU A 471 -13.14 -3.45 -14.88
CA GLU A 471 -12.62 -2.19 -14.33
C GLU A 471 -11.50 -2.58 -13.36
N ARG A 472 -10.32 -2.85 -13.93
CA ARG A 472 -9.07 -2.82 -13.17
C ARG A 472 -9.05 -1.48 -12.43
N ILE A 473 -8.65 -1.51 -11.16
CA ILE A 473 -8.18 -0.31 -10.47
C ILE A 473 -6.82 0.06 -11.10
N HIS A 474 -6.89 0.64 -12.29
CA HIS A 474 -5.74 1.09 -13.07
C HIS A 474 -5.18 2.37 -12.45
N GLY A 475 -4.35 2.21 -11.41
CA GLY A 475 -3.23 3.10 -11.12
C GLY A 475 -3.48 4.58 -10.79
N GLU A 476 -4.72 5.09 -10.84
CA GLU A 476 -4.98 6.52 -10.62
C GLU A 476 -4.89 6.92 -9.12
N ASP A 477 -5.25 6.02 -8.19
CA ASP A 477 -5.11 6.30 -6.74
C ASP A 477 -3.69 6.04 -6.20
N ALA A 478 -2.82 5.32 -6.92
CA ALA A 478 -1.40 5.20 -6.57
C ALA A 478 -0.67 6.57 -6.57
N HIS A 479 -1.19 7.55 -7.32
CA HIS A 479 -0.67 8.93 -7.31
C HIS A 479 -0.93 9.68 -5.98
N SER A 480 -1.82 9.20 -5.12
CA SER A 480 -2.03 9.78 -3.79
C SER A 480 -0.88 9.45 -2.81
N VAL A 481 -0.32 8.24 -2.91
CA VAL A 481 0.76 7.73 -2.05
C VAL A 481 2.11 8.37 -2.38
N VAL A 482 2.42 8.53 -3.68
CA VAL A 482 3.76 8.95 -4.16
C VAL A 482 4.12 10.40 -3.82
N ARG A 483 3.17 11.27 -3.45
CA ARG A 483 3.45 12.70 -3.17
C ARG A 483 3.89 13.00 -1.72
N ALA A 484 3.83 12.03 -0.79
CA ALA A 484 4.18 12.25 0.61
C ALA A 484 5.69 12.19 0.93
N LEU A 485 6.49 11.49 0.12
CA LEU A 485 7.89 11.16 0.42
C LEU A 485 8.91 12.19 -0.11
N ARG A 486 8.80 13.46 0.32
CA ARG A 486 9.85 14.48 0.06
C ARG A 486 10.17 15.37 1.27
N PHE A 487 11.37 15.14 1.81
CA PHE A 487 12.14 15.96 2.75
C PHE A 487 11.57 16.17 4.17
N SER A 488 12.11 15.41 5.11
CA SER A 488 12.30 15.83 6.50
C SER A 488 13.75 15.54 6.93
N GLU A 489 14.60 16.57 6.87
CA GLU A 489 15.89 16.58 7.59
C GLU A 489 15.65 16.72 9.11
N PRO A 490 16.57 16.23 9.96
CA PRO A 490 16.35 16.16 11.40
C PRO A 490 16.47 17.52 12.10
N GLY A 491 15.37 18.00 12.67
CA GLY A 491 15.35 19.16 13.57
C GLY A 491 15.48 18.76 15.05
N SER A 492 16.45 19.36 15.74
CA SER A 492 16.72 19.15 17.18
C SER A 492 15.55 19.53 18.11
N PRO A 493 15.48 18.96 19.33
CA PRO A 493 14.29 19.04 20.17
C PRO A 493 14.16 20.35 20.95
N GLY A 494 12.93 20.84 21.09
CA GLY A 494 12.61 21.97 21.97
C GLY A 494 11.10 22.13 22.17
N GLY A 495 10.58 21.71 23.32
CA GLY A 495 9.16 21.85 23.65
C GLY A 495 8.72 20.98 24.83
N ASN A 496 8.85 21.51 26.06
CA ASN A 496 8.30 20.86 27.25
C ASN A 496 6.77 20.83 27.17
N VAL A 497 6.18 19.65 27.40
CA VAL A 497 4.76 19.45 27.73
C VAL A 497 4.73 18.69 29.07
N PRO A 498 3.83 19.01 30.02
CA PRO A 498 3.93 18.50 31.39
C PRO A 498 3.56 17.02 31.48
N ALA A 499 4.23 16.29 32.38
CA ALA A 499 3.88 14.92 32.69
C ALA A 499 2.67 14.85 33.65
N SER A 500 1.58 14.25 33.18
CA SER A 500 0.51 13.70 34.02
C SER A 500 -0.16 12.53 33.30
N GLU A 501 -0.22 11.38 33.99
CA GLU A 501 -0.98 10.18 33.60
C GLU A 501 -0.52 9.44 32.32
N ILE A 502 0.73 8.95 32.35
CA ILE A 502 1.09 7.72 31.64
C ILE A 502 0.87 6.56 32.61
N LEU A 503 -0.15 5.74 32.36
CA LEU A 503 -0.29 4.43 33.01
C LEU A 503 0.85 3.51 32.52
N PRO A 504 1.49 2.72 33.40
CA PRO A 504 2.58 1.84 32.99
C PRO A 504 2.07 0.74 32.04
N SER A 505 2.83 0.50 30.98
CA SER A 505 2.61 -0.61 30.06
C SER A 505 2.63 -1.94 30.83
N PRO A 506 1.67 -2.87 30.64
CA PRO A 506 1.74 -4.17 31.28
C PRO A 506 2.87 -5.01 30.66
N SER A 507 3.80 -5.47 31.52
CA SER A 507 4.79 -6.49 31.24
C SER A 507 4.14 -7.84 30.85
N LEU A 508 4.95 -8.83 30.48
CA LEU A 508 4.51 -10.15 30.02
C LEU A 508 3.34 -10.74 30.83
N VAL A 509 2.23 -11.03 30.15
CA VAL A 509 1.12 -11.79 30.73
C VAL A 509 1.39 -13.28 30.53
N THR A 510 1.71 -13.99 31.61
CA THR A 510 1.71 -15.45 31.66
C THR A 510 0.50 -15.92 32.46
N THR A 511 -0.36 -16.70 31.80
CA THR A 511 -1.51 -17.38 32.41
C THR A 511 -1.25 -18.87 32.47
N THR A 512 -1.35 -19.46 33.66
CA THR A 512 -1.37 -20.93 33.82
C THR A 512 -2.76 -21.48 33.50
N ALA A 513 -2.87 -22.79 33.25
CA ALA A 513 -4.14 -23.49 33.07
C ALA A 513 -5.11 -23.37 34.27
N GLU A 514 -4.63 -22.94 35.45
CA GLU A 514 -5.45 -22.67 36.65
C GLU A 514 -5.91 -21.20 36.77
N GLY A 515 -5.70 -20.37 35.74
CA GLY A 515 -6.18 -18.98 35.68
C GLY A 515 -5.47 -17.97 36.61
N LYS A 516 -4.45 -18.41 37.36
CA LYS A 516 -3.66 -17.54 38.26
C LYS A 516 -2.69 -16.67 37.46
N VAL A 517 -2.75 -15.37 37.72
CA VAL A 517 -1.80 -14.35 37.23
C VAL A 517 -0.73 -14.16 38.31
N TYR A 518 0.54 -14.11 37.91
CA TYR A 518 1.67 -13.79 38.78
C TYR A 518 2.42 -12.57 38.25
N THR A 519 2.93 -11.71 39.13
CA THR A 519 3.82 -10.61 38.74
C THR A 519 5.25 -11.12 38.47
N GLU A 520 6.07 -10.33 37.75
CA GLU A 520 7.49 -10.68 37.55
C GLU A 520 8.24 -10.86 38.88
N GLU A 521 7.91 -10.05 39.90
CA GLU A 521 8.48 -10.17 41.25
C GLU A 521 8.06 -11.49 41.93
N GLU A 522 6.80 -11.92 41.80
CA GLU A 522 6.32 -13.19 42.34
C GLU A 522 6.93 -14.41 41.64
N ILE A 523 7.19 -14.32 40.34
CA ILE A 523 7.88 -15.37 39.56
C ILE A 523 9.34 -15.47 40.00
N GLN A 524 10.05 -14.34 40.09
CA GLN A 524 11.45 -14.31 40.54
C GLN A 524 11.59 -14.79 42.00
N GLU A 525 10.66 -14.40 42.89
CA GLU A 525 10.61 -14.84 44.29
C GLU A 525 10.31 -16.35 44.39
N LYS A 526 9.47 -16.91 43.52
CA LYS A 526 9.24 -18.36 43.42
C LYS A 526 10.48 -19.10 42.93
N GLU A 527 11.07 -18.70 41.80
CA GLU A 527 12.28 -19.32 41.28
C GLU A 527 13.44 -19.27 42.29
N ARG A 528 13.56 -18.16 43.03
CA ARG A 528 14.56 -18.01 44.09
C ARG A 528 14.32 -19.00 45.23
N LYS A 529 13.07 -19.16 45.69
CA LYS A 529 12.68 -20.13 46.72
C LYS A 529 12.84 -21.58 46.26
N GLU A 530 12.62 -21.86 44.98
CA GLU A 530 12.80 -23.19 44.39
C GLU A 530 14.29 -23.54 44.30
N LYS A 531 15.13 -22.64 43.79
CA LYS A 531 16.61 -22.78 43.79
C LYS A 531 17.19 -22.86 45.22
N GLU A 532 16.58 -22.22 46.22
CA GLU A 532 16.95 -22.38 47.63
C GLU A 532 16.54 -23.75 48.20
N ARG A 533 15.35 -24.28 47.83
CA ARG A 533 14.92 -25.63 48.18
C ARG A 533 15.82 -26.71 47.57
N GLU A 534 16.16 -26.59 46.29
CA GLU A 534 17.07 -27.52 45.61
C GLU A 534 18.43 -27.56 46.32
N LYS A 535 19.05 -26.40 46.58
CA LYS A 535 20.31 -26.31 47.35
C LYS A 535 20.22 -26.96 48.73
N THR A 536 19.11 -26.75 49.44
CA THR A 536 18.89 -27.36 50.76
C THR A 536 18.78 -28.89 50.68
N THR A 537 18.21 -29.42 49.59
CA THR A 537 18.01 -30.86 49.36
C THR A 537 19.32 -31.54 48.92
N THR A 538 20.13 -30.89 48.08
CA THR A 538 21.44 -31.42 47.67
C THR A 538 22.44 -31.49 48.84
N THR A 539 22.34 -30.56 49.79
CA THR A 539 23.21 -30.50 50.98
C THR A 539 22.89 -31.59 52.01
N THR A 540 21.62 -32.02 52.12
CA THR A 540 21.26 -33.16 52.99
C THR A 540 21.57 -34.51 52.34
N ALA A 541 21.49 -34.62 51.01
CA ALA A 541 21.88 -35.83 50.29
C ALA A 541 23.39 -36.13 50.35
N THR A 542 24.25 -35.10 50.38
CA THR A 542 25.72 -35.27 50.47
C THR A 542 26.25 -35.47 51.90
N ALA A 543 25.39 -35.48 52.92
CA ALA A 543 25.73 -35.80 54.31
C ALA A 543 25.32 -37.24 54.71
N ALA A 544 24.77 -38.02 53.78
CA ALA A 544 24.23 -39.36 53.99
C ALA A 544 24.85 -40.44 53.06
N GLN A 545 26.00 -40.13 52.45
CA GLN A 545 26.93 -41.05 51.78
C GLN A 545 28.31 -40.92 52.41
#